data_AF-A0A5E4R4S5-F1
#
_entry.id   AF-A0A5E4R4S5-F1
#
_cell.length_a   1.000
_cell.length_b   1.000
_cell.length_c   1.000
_cell.angle_alpha   90.00
_cell.angle_beta   90.00
_cell.angle_gamma   90.00
#
_symmetry.space_group_name_H-M   'P 1'
#
loop_
_entity.id
_entity.type
_entity.pdbx_description
1 polymer ?
#
loop_
_entity_poly.entity_id
_entity_poly.type
_entity_poly.pdbx_seq_one_letter_code
_entity_poly.pdbx_strand_id
1 'polypeptide(L)'
;MFWGLIMEANKRYTQVVDKPFHISHAAMDTATGDNEPCQVMVVVDNKNFLVCTLQKNKTVQMPLDLYFKTGENISFLTNGKCNIHLTGYVDPEFDDEDGEEEAEEEEEVEEEEKPVPTKNKRKLEAAKAGKKGGS
;
A
#
# COMPACT_ATOMS: atom_id res chain seq x y z
N MET A 1 -17.00 4.20 -8.10
CA MET A 1 -17.27 4.65 -6.71
C MET A 1 -16.70 6.06 -6.48
N PHE A 2 -17.22 6.90 -5.57
CA PHE A 2 -16.63 8.24 -5.29
C PHE A 2 -15.27 8.10 -4.57
N TRP A 3 -14.31 8.96 -4.93
CA TRP A 3 -13.02 9.08 -4.26
C TRP A 3 -12.78 10.52 -3.80
N GLY A 4 -12.18 10.70 -2.63
CA GLY A 4 -11.79 12.02 -2.15
C GLY A 4 -10.71 11.99 -1.07
N LEU A 5 -9.92 13.06 -1.03
CA LEU A 5 -8.85 13.29 -0.05
C LEU A 5 -8.82 14.76 0.36
N ILE A 6 -8.82 15.03 1.67
CA ILE A 6 -8.57 16.37 2.21
C ILE A 6 -7.10 16.45 2.61
N MET A 7 -6.35 17.27 1.90
CA MET A 7 -4.95 17.56 2.18
C MET A 7 -4.84 18.76 3.10
N GLU A 8 -4.21 18.60 4.25
CA GLU A 8 -3.85 19.73 5.10
C GLU A 8 -2.59 20.44 4.59
N ALA A 9 -2.46 21.71 4.97
CA ALA A 9 -1.33 22.54 4.57
C ALA A 9 0.04 21.92 4.97
N ASN A 10 0.94 21.80 3.99
CA ASN A 10 2.32 21.32 4.15
C ASN A 10 2.43 19.89 4.72
N LYS A 11 1.37 19.08 4.62
CA LYS A 11 1.41 17.64 4.92
C LYS A 11 1.66 16.82 3.67
N ARG A 12 2.32 15.66 3.86
CA ARG A 12 2.57 14.66 2.83
C ARG A 12 1.71 13.44 3.10
N TYR A 13 0.98 13.01 2.08
CA TYR A 13 0.13 11.81 2.09
C TYR A 13 0.77 10.81 1.14
N THR A 14 1.24 9.67 1.65
CA THR A 14 1.91 8.63 0.84
C THR A 14 1.11 7.34 0.93
N GLN A 15 0.89 6.70 -0.21
CA GLN A 15 0.22 5.41 -0.28
C GLN A 15 0.73 4.59 -1.46
N VAL A 16 0.57 3.27 -1.36
CA VAL A 16 0.52 2.41 -2.53
C VAL A 16 -0.94 2.37 -2.97
N VAL A 17 -1.18 2.53 -4.27
CA VAL A 17 -2.53 2.48 -4.84
C VAL A 17 -3.05 1.05 -4.77
N ASP A 18 -4.18 0.88 -4.07
CA ASP A 18 -4.85 -0.42 -3.92
C ASP A 18 -5.85 -0.64 -5.06
N LYS A 19 -6.90 0.19 -5.10
CA LYS A 19 -7.83 0.27 -6.23
C LYS A 19 -7.44 1.41 -7.18
N PRO A 20 -7.47 1.20 -8.51
CA PRO A 20 -7.17 2.27 -9.45
C PRO A 20 -8.22 3.37 -9.37
N PHE A 21 -7.79 4.63 -9.47
CA PHE A 21 -8.69 5.77 -9.33
C PHE A 21 -8.24 6.95 -10.17
N HIS A 22 -9.22 7.80 -10.45
CA HIS A 22 -9.09 9.04 -11.19
C HIS A 22 -9.28 10.23 -10.26
N ILE A 23 -8.38 11.22 -10.32
CA ILE A 23 -8.57 12.53 -9.72
C ILE A 23 -9.01 13.51 -10.81
N SER A 24 -10.22 14.03 -10.63
CA SER A 24 -10.90 14.91 -11.60
C SER A 24 -10.94 16.37 -11.18
N HIS A 25 -10.69 16.66 -9.91
CA HIS A 25 -10.75 18.03 -9.39
C HIS A 25 -9.84 18.26 -8.19
N ALA A 26 -9.30 19.48 -8.12
CA ALA A 26 -8.72 20.05 -6.91
C ALA A 26 -9.47 21.34 -6.54
N ALA A 27 -9.85 21.48 -5.27
CA ALA A 27 -10.53 22.65 -4.76
C ALA A 27 -9.88 23.16 -3.47
N MET A 28 -9.68 24.46 -3.40
CA MET A 28 -9.13 25.18 -2.25
C MET A 28 -10.22 25.38 -1.20
N ASP A 29 -9.95 25.00 0.04
CA ASP A 29 -10.78 25.44 1.15
C ASP A 29 -10.46 26.91 1.49
N THR A 30 -11.33 27.80 1.00
CA THR A 30 -11.17 29.24 1.19
C THR A 30 -11.28 29.70 2.66
N ALA A 31 -11.74 28.86 3.59
CA ALA A 31 -11.74 29.19 5.01
C ALA A 31 -10.38 28.97 5.68
N THR A 32 -9.59 28.01 5.17
CA THR A 32 -8.26 27.67 5.73
C THR A 32 -7.10 28.30 4.98
N GLY A 33 -7.33 28.74 3.74
CA GLY A 33 -6.36 29.45 2.91
C GLY A 33 -5.99 30.85 3.41
N ASP A 34 -4.82 31.37 3.03
CA ASP A 34 -4.57 32.82 2.97
C ASP A 34 -4.78 33.34 1.53
N ASN A 35 -4.25 34.52 1.20
CA ASN A 35 -4.33 35.08 -0.16
C ASN A 35 -3.14 34.66 -1.04
N GLU A 36 -2.18 33.91 -0.52
CA GLU A 36 -1.02 33.43 -1.26
C GLU A 36 -1.37 32.21 -2.10
N PRO A 37 -0.60 31.94 -3.18
CA PRO A 37 -0.79 30.74 -3.97
C PRO A 37 -0.53 29.47 -3.15
N CYS A 38 -1.42 28.50 -3.26
CA CYS A 38 -1.23 27.14 -2.76
C CYS A 38 -1.06 26.17 -3.94
N GLN A 39 0.00 25.38 -3.92
CA GLN A 39 0.32 24.42 -4.97
C GLN A 39 0.00 23.01 -4.51
N VAL A 40 -0.56 22.20 -5.39
CA VAL A 40 -0.67 20.76 -5.21
C VAL A 40 0.42 20.11 -6.03
N MET A 41 1.18 19.22 -5.43
CA MET A 41 2.11 18.37 -6.16
C MET A 41 1.82 16.90 -5.92
N VAL A 42 2.17 16.11 -6.92
CA VAL A 42 2.14 14.65 -6.90
C VAL A 42 3.56 14.14 -7.04
N VAL A 43 3.90 13.11 -6.27
CA VAL A 43 5.19 12.43 -6.35
C VAL A 43 4.94 11.03 -6.90
N VAL A 44 5.56 10.73 -8.03
CA VAL A 44 5.55 9.40 -8.67
C VAL A 44 6.99 9.09 -9.06
N ASP A 45 7.46 7.86 -8.82
CA ASP A 45 8.84 7.45 -9.11
C ASP A 45 9.91 8.41 -8.56
N ASN A 46 9.72 8.86 -7.32
CA ASN A 46 10.60 9.82 -6.63
C ASN A 46 10.74 11.18 -7.32
N LYS A 47 9.88 11.52 -8.28
CA LYS A 47 9.86 12.82 -8.98
C LYS A 47 8.63 13.62 -8.56
N ASN A 48 8.83 14.90 -8.28
CA ASN A 48 7.75 15.82 -7.90
C ASN A 48 7.19 16.51 -9.15
N PHE A 49 5.87 16.49 -9.30
CA PHE A 49 5.14 17.14 -10.39
C PHE A 49 4.13 18.14 -9.83
N LEU A 50 4.26 19.41 -10.22
CA LEU A 50 3.26 20.44 -9.91
C LEU A 50 2.01 20.19 -10.77
N VAL A 51 0.87 19.88 -10.14
CA VAL A 51 -0.37 19.54 -10.88
C VAL A 51 -1.35 20.71 -10.94
N CYS A 52 -1.38 21.58 -9.92
CA CYS A 52 -2.14 22.83 -10.00
C CYS A 52 -1.64 23.87 -8.99
N THR A 53 -2.02 25.13 -9.22
CA THR A 53 -1.86 26.25 -8.28
C THR A 53 -3.21 26.93 -8.08
N LEU A 54 -3.63 27.08 -6.82
CA LEU A 54 -4.91 27.65 -6.41
C LEU A 54 -4.68 28.92 -5.56
N GLN A 55 -5.56 29.90 -5.69
CA GLN A 55 -5.48 31.19 -4.98
C GLN A 55 -6.88 31.83 -4.87
N LYS A 56 -7.29 32.27 -3.68
CA LYS A 56 -8.64 32.79 -3.36
C LYS A 56 -9.23 33.78 -4.38
N ASN A 57 -8.40 34.72 -4.83
CA ASN A 57 -8.84 35.82 -5.70
C ASN A 57 -8.53 35.59 -7.19
N LYS A 58 -8.16 34.37 -7.57
CA LYS A 58 -7.86 34.02 -8.97
C LYS A 58 -8.51 32.72 -9.39
N THR A 59 -8.08 31.61 -8.78
CA THR A 59 -8.49 30.27 -9.16
C THR A 59 -8.60 29.43 -7.90
N VAL A 60 -9.83 29.19 -7.43
CA VAL A 60 -10.07 28.41 -6.20
C VAL A 60 -10.30 26.92 -6.47
N GLN A 61 -10.54 26.55 -7.72
CA GLN A 61 -10.72 25.17 -8.14
C GLN A 61 -10.20 24.95 -9.55
N MET A 62 -9.76 23.74 -9.85
CA MET A 62 -9.21 23.34 -11.14
C MET A 62 -9.66 21.93 -11.50
N PRO A 63 -10.12 21.68 -12.74
CA PRO A 63 -10.26 20.33 -13.24
C PRO A 63 -8.87 19.70 -13.41
N LEU A 64 -8.81 18.40 -13.14
CA LEU A 64 -7.63 17.57 -13.30
C LEU A 64 -8.01 16.33 -14.12
N ASP A 65 -6.99 15.71 -14.71
CA ASP A 65 -7.12 14.44 -15.42
C ASP A 65 -5.91 13.57 -15.06
N LEU A 66 -5.96 13.02 -13.84
CA LEU A 66 -4.89 12.19 -13.30
C LEU A 66 -5.44 10.80 -12.99
N TYR A 67 -4.82 9.78 -13.57
CA TYR A 67 -5.18 8.39 -13.35
C TYR A 67 -4.03 7.67 -12.65
N PHE A 68 -4.35 6.93 -11.58
CA PHE A 68 -3.39 6.18 -10.79
C PHE A 68 -3.76 4.69 -10.80
N LYS A 69 -2.77 3.85 -11.08
CA LYS A 69 -2.94 2.40 -11.24
C LYS A 69 -2.59 1.65 -9.95
N THR A 70 -3.21 0.49 -9.74
CA THR A 70 -2.85 -0.43 -8.66
C THR A 70 -1.35 -0.71 -8.64
N GLY A 71 -0.77 -0.69 -7.43
CA GLY A 71 0.65 -0.91 -7.19
C GLY A 71 1.53 0.33 -7.32
N GLU A 72 1.03 1.46 -7.86
CA GLU A 72 1.82 2.69 -7.92
C GLU A 72 2.09 3.25 -6.52
N ASN A 73 3.35 3.61 -6.24
CA ASN A 73 3.72 4.31 -5.01
C ASN A 73 3.67 5.81 -5.25
N ILE A 74 2.67 6.46 -4.68
CA ILE A 74 2.37 7.86 -4.92
C ILE A 74 2.45 8.68 -3.64
N SER A 75 2.70 9.97 -3.78
CA SER A 75 2.49 10.90 -2.67
C SER A 75 1.86 12.21 -3.11
N PHE A 76 0.93 12.72 -2.32
CA PHE A 76 0.35 14.05 -2.50
C PHE A 76 0.94 15.01 -1.46
N LEU A 77 1.29 16.21 -1.89
CA LEU A 77 1.77 17.27 -0.98
C LEU A 77 1.28 18.65 -1.43
N THR A 78 1.10 19.53 -0.47
CA THR A 78 0.75 20.94 -0.70
C THR A 78 1.93 21.84 -0.36
N ASN A 79 2.16 22.87 -1.17
CA ASN A 79 3.01 24.00 -0.80
C ASN A 79 2.11 25.21 -0.57
N GLY A 80 2.21 25.82 0.61
CA GLY A 80 1.39 26.98 0.99
C GLY A 80 0.49 26.70 2.19
N LYS A 81 -0.31 27.69 2.57
CA LYS A 81 -1.15 27.63 3.77
C LYS A 81 -2.60 27.52 3.36
N CYS A 82 -3.04 26.31 3.00
CA CYS A 82 -4.44 26.02 2.72
C CYS A 82 -4.70 24.52 2.76
N ASN A 83 -5.91 24.13 3.15
CA ASN A 83 -6.39 22.78 2.91
C ASN A 83 -6.90 22.65 1.46
N ILE A 84 -6.59 21.53 0.81
CA ILE A 84 -7.03 21.24 -0.56
C ILE A 84 -7.86 19.96 -0.56
N HIS A 85 -8.99 20.00 -1.24
CA HIS A 85 -9.87 18.86 -1.48
C HIS A 85 -9.57 18.31 -2.87
N LEU A 86 -9.05 17.08 -2.93
CA LEU A 86 -8.95 16.32 -4.17
C LEU A 86 -10.18 15.42 -4.28
N THR A 87 -10.78 15.35 -5.46
CA THR A 87 -11.99 14.55 -5.70
C THR A 87 -11.95 13.85 -7.04
N GLY A 88 -12.63 12.71 -7.13
CA GLY A 88 -12.79 11.95 -8.36
C GLY A 88 -13.50 10.63 -8.11
N TYR A 89 -13.06 9.56 -8.77
CA TYR A 89 -13.74 8.27 -8.72
C TYR A 89 -12.76 7.12 -8.80
N VAL A 90 -13.08 6.02 -8.11
CA VAL A 90 -12.44 4.72 -8.29
C VAL A 90 -12.95 4.10 -9.58
N ASP A 91 -12.06 3.46 -10.35
CA ASP A 91 -12.40 2.77 -11.58
C ASP A 91 -13.47 1.69 -11.31
N PRO A 92 -14.64 1.73 -11.99
CA PRO A 92 -15.68 0.75 -11.77
C PRO A 92 -15.29 -0.67 -12.21
N GLU A 93 -14.45 -0.83 -13.23
CA GLU A 93 -14.13 -2.17 -13.78
C GLU A 93 -13.29 -3.02 -12.80
N PHE A 94 -12.57 -2.38 -11.87
CA PHE A 94 -11.78 -3.08 -10.86
C PHE A 94 -12.62 -3.70 -9.73
N ASP A 95 -13.84 -3.20 -9.48
CA ASP A 95 -14.69 -3.70 -8.39
C ASP A 95 -15.46 -4.96 -8.79
N ASP A 96 -15.54 -5.27 -10.09
CA ASP A 96 -16.31 -6.38 -10.65
C ASP A 96 -15.47 -7.67 -10.84
N GLU A 97 -14.14 -7.64 -10.63
CA GLU A 97 -13.23 -8.77 -10.91
C GLU A 97 -12.79 -9.56 -9.64
N ASP A 98 -13.05 -9.03 -8.44
CA ASP A 98 -12.70 -9.66 -7.14
C ASP A 98 -13.83 -10.57 -6.57
N GLY A 99 -14.55 -11.27 -7.44
CA GLY A 99 -15.77 -12.00 -7.05
C GLY A 99 -15.97 -13.32 -7.76
N GLU A 100 -15.01 -14.25 -7.70
CA GLU A 100 -15.22 -15.73 -7.76
C GLU A 100 -13.86 -16.48 -7.77
N GLU A 101 -13.22 -16.63 -6.62
CA GLU A 101 -12.39 -17.82 -6.33
C GLU A 101 -12.71 -18.28 -4.90
N GLU A 102 -13.88 -18.90 -4.73
CA GLU A 102 -14.09 -19.87 -3.64
C GLU A 102 -13.18 -21.06 -3.93
N ALA A 103 -11.94 -20.99 -3.44
CA ALA A 103 -11.08 -22.16 -3.37
C ALA A 103 -11.67 -23.12 -2.32
N GLU A 104 -12.39 -24.13 -2.82
CA GLU A 104 -12.94 -25.24 -2.04
C GLU A 104 -11.88 -25.79 -1.08
N GLU A 105 -12.24 -25.78 0.21
CA GLU A 105 -11.44 -26.33 1.30
C GLU A 105 -11.47 -27.87 1.19
N GLU A 106 -10.52 -28.44 0.44
CA GLU A 106 -10.28 -29.89 0.46
C GLU A 106 -9.50 -30.26 1.74
N GLU A 107 -10.24 -30.60 2.80
CA GLU A 107 -9.72 -31.38 3.93
C GLU A 107 -9.27 -32.76 3.42
N GLU A 108 -7.96 -32.97 3.23
CA GLU A 108 -7.38 -34.32 3.20
C GLU A 108 -6.60 -34.60 4.50
N VAL A 109 -7.13 -35.56 5.25
CA VAL A 109 -6.61 -36.10 6.52
C VAL A 109 -5.88 -37.42 6.26
N GLU A 110 -4.82 -37.68 7.04
CA GLU A 110 -3.98 -38.90 7.16
C GLU A 110 -2.89 -39.11 6.07
N GLU A 111 -1.65 -39.52 6.37
CA GLU A 111 -1.25 -40.65 7.23
C GLU A 111 0.22 -40.49 7.73
N GLU A 112 0.47 -40.88 8.99
CA GLU A 112 1.79 -40.92 9.66
C GLU A 112 2.80 -41.83 8.92
N GLU A 113 3.95 -41.28 8.53
CA GLU A 113 5.13 -42.07 8.13
C GLU A 113 5.77 -42.78 9.34
N LYS A 114 5.93 -44.11 9.27
CA LYS A 114 6.91 -44.85 10.09
C LYS A 114 7.67 -45.89 9.26
N PRO A 115 8.99 -45.71 9.02
CA PRO A 115 9.84 -46.81 8.57
C PRO A 115 10.43 -47.60 9.76
N VAL A 116 10.25 -48.92 9.71
CA VAL A 116 11.02 -49.97 10.41
C VAL A 116 12.51 -49.96 9.93
N PRO A 117 13.52 -50.64 10.54
CA PRO A 117 13.47 -51.81 11.45
C PRO A 117 14.55 -51.85 12.56
N THR A 118 14.55 -52.88 13.42
CA THR A 118 15.81 -53.54 13.87
C THR A 118 15.55 -54.90 14.53
N LYS A 119 16.02 -55.96 13.86
CA LYS A 119 16.25 -57.27 14.47
C LYS A 119 17.72 -57.35 14.88
N ASN A 120 18.00 -57.65 16.15
CA ASN A 120 18.81 -58.80 16.60
C ASN A 120 19.44 -58.59 17.98
N LYS A 121 19.15 -59.54 18.87
CA LYS A 121 19.87 -59.83 20.11
C LYS A 121 21.28 -60.33 19.80
N ARG A 122 22.31 -59.88 20.54
CA ARG A 122 23.31 -60.75 21.22
C ARG A 122 24.37 -59.97 22.02
N LYS A 123 24.44 -60.35 23.30
CA LYS A 123 25.61 -60.64 24.17
C LYS A 123 26.67 -59.56 24.51
N LEU A 124 26.72 -59.33 25.82
CA LEU A 124 27.87 -59.35 26.76
C LEU A 124 29.07 -58.41 26.55
N GLU A 125 29.27 -57.64 27.63
CA GLU A 125 30.50 -57.45 28.42
C GLU A 125 31.48 -56.31 28.12
N ALA A 126 31.75 -55.61 29.25
CA ALA A 126 33.04 -55.22 29.77
C ALA A 126 33.73 -53.94 29.24
N ALA A 127 33.72 -52.98 30.16
CA ALA A 127 34.92 -52.38 30.76
C ALA A 127 35.71 -51.28 30.01
N LYS A 128 35.68 -50.12 30.67
CA LYS A 128 36.79 -49.23 31.04
C LYS A 128 37.53 -48.41 29.98
N ALA A 129 37.64 -47.12 30.35
CA ALA A 129 38.76 -46.19 30.15
C ALA A 129 38.98 -45.71 28.70
N GLY A 130 39.36 -44.48 28.40
CA GLY A 130 39.66 -43.26 29.14
C GLY A 130 39.72 -42.14 28.08
N LYS A 131 39.32 -40.92 28.43
CA LYS A 131 40.23 -39.80 28.76
C LYS A 131 40.82 -39.05 27.54
N LYS A 132 40.57 -37.73 27.57
CA LYS A 132 41.20 -36.60 26.84
C LYS A 132 40.86 -36.54 25.34
N GLY A 133 40.42 -35.42 24.79
CA GLY A 133 40.61 -34.02 25.17
C GLY A 133 41.18 -33.30 23.95
N GLY A 134 40.82 -32.03 23.76
CA GLY A 134 41.43 -31.19 22.74
C GLY A 134 40.38 -30.42 21.95
N SER A 135 40.45 -29.10 22.14
CA SER A 135 39.65 -28.01 21.59
C SER A 135 39.30 -28.08 20.10
#